data_AF-A0AA40SAB0-F1
#
_entry.id   AF-A0AA40SAB0-F1
#
_cell.length_a   1.000
_cell.length_b   1.000
_cell.length_c   1.000
_cell.angle_alpha   90.00
_cell.angle_beta   90.00
_cell.angle_gamma   90.00
#
_symmetry.space_group_name_H-M   'P 1'
#
loop_
_entity.id
_entity.type
_entity.pdbx_description
1 polymer ?
#
loop_
_entity_poly.entity_id
_entity_poly.type
_entity_poly.pdbx_seq_one_letter_code
_entity_poly.pdbx_strand_id
1 'polypeptide(L)'
;MTPLGHALGWLYARVLTPVGHLLAAIGAALWTGLVWLGRYLVVLPSAWLYRWVLTPLGHALVRCGRALLWCGKGLVWLVNTIVTGIGMVLYWTVRILLVLPALTVWRRVLVPVGRVLAVVAREVGAALGHAWRVAGHVSLAVGRFLAAVFRWVFVEPVRWVYRSVLTPVGHAVRAAVLRPAAAAARAVGRAGRQALAAARASVRQARADIRRTLFGEPAGTPKEPQLTHRREPTGGETRTLGSSTTALTKD
;
A
#
# COMPACT_ATOMS: atom_id res chain seq x y z
N MET A 1 4.90 115.70 7.55
CA MET A 1 4.77 114.62 6.54
C MET A 1 4.24 115.26 5.26
N THR A 2 4.96 115.07 4.16
CA THR A 2 5.25 116.13 3.18
C THR A 2 4.11 116.38 2.17
N PRO A 3 3.68 117.64 1.94
CA PRO A 3 2.64 117.98 0.96
C PRO A 3 3.02 117.58 -0.49
N LEU A 4 4.32 117.46 -0.77
CA LEU A 4 4.86 117.04 -2.06
C LEU A 4 4.55 115.57 -2.39
N GLY A 5 4.49 114.68 -1.39
CA GLY A 5 4.16 113.26 -1.61
C GLY A 5 2.70 113.06 -2.03
N HIS A 6 1.78 113.89 -1.50
CA HIS A 6 0.37 113.85 -1.86
C HIS A 6 0.14 114.46 -3.26
N ALA A 7 0.87 115.52 -3.62
CA ALA A 7 0.80 116.11 -4.96
C ALA A 7 1.33 115.17 -6.05
N LEU A 8 2.47 114.49 -5.82
CA LEU A 8 2.98 113.48 -6.76
C LEU A 8 2.09 112.24 -6.81
N GLY A 9 1.57 111.77 -5.66
CA GLY A 9 0.62 110.65 -5.62
C GLY A 9 -0.67 110.96 -6.36
N TRP A 10 -1.17 112.20 -6.24
CA TRP A 10 -2.34 112.67 -6.97
C TRP A 10 -2.07 112.78 -8.47
N LEU A 11 -0.92 113.33 -8.88
CA LEU A 11 -0.56 113.42 -10.31
C LEU A 11 -0.34 112.03 -10.93
N TYR A 12 0.32 111.13 -10.22
CA TYR A 12 0.51 109.74 -10.63
C TYR A 12 -0.85 109.01 -10.76
N ALA A 13 -1.72 109.14 -9.76
CA ALA A 13 -3.02 108.47 -9.72
C ALA A 13 -4.08 109.12 -10.63
N ARG A 14 -3.91 110.39 -11.04
CA ARG A 14 -4.87 111.10 -11.88
C ARG A 14 -4.43 111.21 -13.33
N VAL A 15 -3.13 111.12 -13.63
CA VAL A 15 -2.60 111.28 -14.99
C VAL A 15 -1.87 110.03 -15.47
N LEU A 16 -1.02 109.40 -14.66
CA LEU A 16 -0.23 108.26 -15.14
C LEU A 16 -1.03 106.96 -15.23
N THR A 17 -1.94 106.72 -14.29
CA THR A 17 -2.83 105.56 -14.32
C THR A 17 -3.81 105.58 -15.50
N PRO A 18 -4.54 106.67 -15.85
CA PRO A 18 -5.40 106.65 -17.04
C PRO A 18 -4.59 106.52 -18.33
N VAL A 19 -3.40 107.12 -18.43
CA VAL A 19 -2.55 106.97 -19.61
C VAL A 19 -2.05 105.52 -19.75
N GLY A 20 -1.64 104.89 -18.64
CA GLY A 20 -1.28 103.47 -18.62
C GLY A 20 -2.46 102.56 -19.01
N HIS A 21 -3.66 102.86 -18.53
CA HIS A 21 -4.87 102.12 -18.91
C HIS A 21 -5.25 102.32 -20.38
N LEU A 22 -5.09 103.54 -20.92
CA LEU A 22 -5.36 103.83 -22.33
C LEU A 22 -4.36 103.10 -23.24
N LEU A 23 -3.06 103.13 -22.93
CA LEU A 23 -2.04 102.40 -23.68
C LEU A 23 -2.25 100.89 -23.60
N ALA A 24 -2.59 100.36 -22.42
CA ALA A 24 -2.91 98.94 -22.25
C ALA A 24 -4.19 98.55 -23.01
N ALA A 25 -5.22 99.40 -23.01
CA ALA A 25 -6.45 99.16 -23.75
C ALA A 25 -6.21 99.17 -25.27
N ILE A 26 -5.39 100.09 -25.77
CA ILE A 26 -5.00 100.15 -27.18
C ILE A 26 -4.18 98.91 -27.57
N GLY A 27 -3.20 98.53 -26.74
CA GLY A 27 -2.40 97.33 -26.95
C GLY A 27 -3.26 96.05 -26.95
N ALA A 28 -4.20 95.93 -26.02
CA ALA A 28 -5.14 94.82 -25.96
C ALA A 28 -6.10 94.81 -27.17
N ALA A 29 -6.58 95.98 -27.61
CA ALA A 29 -7.41 96.10 -28.80
C ALA A 29 -6.65 95.69 -30.08
N LEU A 30 -5.38 96.09 -30.22
CA LEU A 30 -4.53 95.68 -31.33
C LEU A 30 -4.24 94.18 -31.29
N TRP A 31 -3.90 93.64 -30.12
CA TRP A 31 -3.61 92.22 -29.95
C TRP A 31 -4.85 91.36 -30.23
N THR A 32 -6.01 91.73 -29.69
CA THR A 32 -7.26 91.03 -29.96
C THR A 32 -7.67 91.13 -31.42
N GLY A 33 -7.48 92.28 -32.07
CA GLY A 33 -7.66 92.44 -33.50
C GLY A 33 -6.76 91.52 -34.31
N LEU A 34 -5.47 91.43 -33.97
CA LEU A 34 -4.51 90.58 -34.67
C LEU A 34 -4.79 89.08 -34.46
N VAL A 35 -5.17 88.68 -33.25
CA VAL A 35 -5.59 87.30 -32.94
C VAL A 35 -6.90 86.97 -33.65
N TRP A 36 -7.86 87.90 -33.70
CA TRP A 36 -9.12 87.71 -34.40
C TRP A 36 -8.89 87.56 -35.90
N LEU A 37 -8.04 88.40 -36.48
CA LEU A 37 -7.66 88.34 -37.89
C LEU A 37 -6.91 87.04 -38.21
N GLY A 38 -5.91 86.65 -37.40
CA GLY A 38 -5.20 85.38 -37.56
C GLY A 38 -6.14 84.18 -37.44
N ARG A 39 -7.08 84.20 -36.48
CA ARG A 39 -8.05 83.12 -36.29
C ARG A 39 -9.02 83.03 -37.47
N TYR A 40 -9.55 84.15 -37.94
CA TYR A 40 -10.52 84.14 -39.03
C TYR A 40 -9.86 83.87 -40.39
N LEU A 41 -8.67 84.43 -40.63
CA LEU A 41 -7.99 84.35 -41.91
C LEU A 41 -7.16 83.07 -42.10
N VAL A 42 -6.69 82.45 -41.01
CA VAL A 42 -5.85 81.24 -41.10
C VAL A 42 -6.55 80.04 -40.46
N VAL A 43 -7.03 80.19 -39.22
CA VAL A 43 -7.55 79.03 -38.46
C VAL A 43 -8.88 78.54 -39.01
N LEU A 44 -9.81 79.42 -39.35
CA LEU A 44 -11.09 79.03 -39.95
C LEU A 44 -10.92 78.35 -41.32
N PRO A 45 -10.19 78.90 -42.30
CA PRO A 45 -10.01 78.24 -43.59
C PRO A 45 -9.18 76.95 -43.46
N SER A 46 -8.16 76.92 -42.59
CA SER A 46 -7.40 75.70 -42.32
C SER A 46 -8.26 74.62 -41.66
N ALA A 47 -9.10 74.99 -40.69
CA ALA A 47 -10.05 74.06 -40.07
C ALA A 47 -11.12 73.59 -41.06
N TRP A 48 -11.57 74.45 -41.97
CA TRP A 48 -12.51 74.09 -43.03
C TRP A 48 -11.86 73.10 -44.00
N LEU A 49 -10.62 73.36 -44.43
CA LEU A 49 -9.85 72.46 -45.30
C LEU A 49 -9.56 71.12 -44.60
N TYR A 50 -9.21 71.14 -43.31
CA TYR A 50 -9.02 69.93 -42.52
C TYR A 50 -10.30 69.08 -42.43
N ARG A 51 -11.44 69.71 -42.16
CA ARG A 51 -12.73 69.03 -42.04
C ARG A 51 -13.25 68.51 -43.37
N TRP A 52 -13.17 69.33 -44.42
CA TRP A 52 -13.74 69.01 -45.73
C TRP A 52 -12.83 68.18 -46.62
N VAL A 53 -11.51 68.21 -46.42
CA VAL A 53 -10.56 67.50 -47.28
C VAL A 53 -9.82 66.42 -46.49
N LEU A 54 -9.21 66.76 -45.36
CA LEU A 54 -8.35 65.82 -44.64
C LEU A 54 -9.13 64.72 -43.92
N THR A 55 -10.31 65.05 -43.39
CA THR A 55 -11.18 64.09 -42.69
C THR A 55 -11.77 63.04 -43.65
N PRO A 56 -12.35 63.40 -44.81
CA PRO A 56 -12.82 62.39 -45.76
C PRO A 56 -11.67 61.57 -46.35
N LEU A 57 -10.50 62.17 -46.61
CA LEU A 57 -9.32 61.43 -47.07
C LEU A 57 -8.83 60.42 -46.02
N GLY A 58 -8.79 60.82 -44.74
CA GLY A 58 -8.45 59.91 -43.64
C GLY A 58 -9.43 58.73 -43.54
N HIS A 59 -10.73 58.99 -43.60
CA HIS A 59 -11.74 57.93 -43.59
C HIS A 59 -11.68 57.05 -44.85
N ALA A 60 -11.39 57.61 -46.01
CA ALA A 60 -11.22 56.85 -47.25
C ALA A 60 -10.02 55.90 -47.16
N LEU A 61 -8.86 56.39 -46.70
CA LEU A 61 -7.67 55.55 -46.49
C LEU A 61 -7.94 54.42 -45.49
N VAL A 62 -8.57 54.73 -44.35
CA VAL A 62 -8.90 53.71 -43.33
C VAL A 62 -9.88 52.68 -43.88
N ARG A 63 -10.90 53.09 -44.65
CA ARG A 63 -11.83 52.16 -45.28
C ARG A 63 -11.14 51.28 -46.32
N CYS A 64 -10.27 51.84 -47.16
CA CYS A 64 -9.50 51.09 -48.15
C CYS A 64 -8.54 50.10 -47.49
N GLY A 65 -7.78 50.53 -46.48
CA GLY A 65 -6.89 49.65 -45.73
C GLY A 65 -7.65 48.51 -45.03
N ARG A 66 -8.81 48.82 -44.44
CA ARG A 66 -9.67 47.80 -43.84
C ARG A 66 -10.23 46.85 -44.89
N ALA A 67 -10.73 47.35 -46.03
CA ALA A 67 -11.22 46.52 -47.11
C ALA A 67 -10.13 45.57 -47.65
N LEU A 68 -8.91 46.06 -47.81
CA LEU A 68 -7.77 45.25 -48.24
C LEU A 68 -7.42 44.17 -47.21
N LEU A 69 -7.46 44.50 -45.92
CA LEU A 69 -7.26 43.53 -44.84
C LEU A 69 -8.35 42.45 -44.84
N TRP A 70 -9.63 42.83 -45.01
CA TRP A 70 -10.74 41.87 -45.13
C TRP A 70 -10.59 40.99 -46.36
N CYS A 71 -10.18 41.55 -47.49
CA CYS A 71 -9.96 40.81 -48.73
C CYS A 71 -8.79 39.82 -48.58
N GLY A 72 -7.68 40.26 -47.97
CA GLY A 72 -6.54 39.39 -47.66
C GLY A 72 -6.91 38.27 -46.70
N LYS A 73 -7.68 38.58 -45.64
CA LYS A 73 -8.15 37.57 -44.68
C LYS A 73 -9.13 36.58 -45.31
N GLY A 74 -9.97 37.04 -46.23
CA GLY A 74 -10.86 36.18 -47.03
C GLY A 74 -10.07 35.23 -47.94
N LEU A 75 -9.03 35.73 -48.61
CA LEU A 75 -8.15 34.91 -49.44
C LEU A 75 -7.40 33.86 -48.63
N VAL A 76 -6.83 34.25 -47.48
CA VAL A 76 -6.16 33.31 -46.57
C VAL A 76 -7.13 32.25 -46.06
N TRP A 77 -8.36 32.63 -45.73
CA TRP A 77 -9.38 31.68 -45.31
C TRP A 77 -9.73 30.70 -46.44
N LEU A 78 -9.91 31.18 -47.67
CA LEU A 78 -10.21 30.34 -48.83
C LEU A 78 -9.07 29.33 -49.09
N VAL A 79 -7.83 29.82 -49.13
CA VAL A 79 -6.64 28.97 -49.32
C VAL A 79 -6.54 27.94 -48.22
N ASN A 80 -6.74 28.34 -46.96
CA ASN A 80 -6.67 27.41 -45.84
C ASN A 80 -7.78 26.35 -45.90
N THR A 81 -9.01 26.73 -46.27
CA THR A 81 -10.12 25.77 -46.47
C THR A 81 -9.81 24.78 -47.60
N ILE A 82 -9.22 25.24 -48.70
CA ILE A 82 -8.83 24.37 -49.82
C ILE A 82 -7.69 23.42 -49.39
N VAL A 83 -6.65 23.94 -48.75
CA VAL A 83 -5.50 23.14 -48.29
C VAL A 83 -5.92 22.11 -47.25
N THR A 84 -6.77 22.50 -46.30
CA THR A 84 -7.31 21.57 -45.30
C THR A 84 -8.24 20.53 -45.92
N GLY A 85 -9.07 20.91 -46.89
CA GLY A 85 -9.89 19.97 -47.66
C GLY A 85 -9.04 18.94 -48.42
N ILE A 86 -8.04 19.40 -49.17
CA ILE A 86 -7.10 18.54 -49.89
C ILE A 86 -6.33 17.64 -48.92
N GLY A 87 -5.82 18.21 -47.83
CA GLY A 87 -5.11 17.47 -46.79
C GLY A 87 -5.98 16.39 -46.14
N MET A 88 -7.24 16.70 -45.85
CA MET A 88 -8.21 15.75 -45.28
C MET A 88 -8.48 14.60 -46.25
N VAL A 89 -8.70 14.90 -47.54
CA VAL A 89 -8.93 13.90 -48.59
C VAL A 89 -7.70 13.03 -48.80
N LEU A 90 -6.52 13.64 -48.90
CA LEU A 90 -5.26 12.91 -49.07
C LEU A 90 -4.98 12.02 -47.85
N TYR A 91 -5.17 12.56 -46.64
CA TYR A 91 -5.05 11.79 -45.41
C TYR A 91 -6.02 10.62 -45.39
N TRP A 92 -7.30 10.83 -45.66
CA TRP A 92 -8.29 9.76 -45.69
C TRP A 92 -8.00 8.72 -46.76
N THR A 93 -7.53 9.14 -47.93
CA THR A 93 -7.15 8.25 -49.03
C THR A 93 -5.95 7.41 -48.64
N VAL A 94 -4.88 8.02 -48.13
CA VAL A 94 -3.69 7.31 -47.63
C VAL A 94 -4.05 6.40 -46.47
N ARG A 95 -4.88 6.86 -45.53
CA ARG A 95 -5.39 6.08 -44.40
C ARG A 95 -6.16 4.87 -44.91
N ILE A 96 -7.15 5.01 -45.77
CA ILE A 96 -7.91 3.89 -46.34
C ILE A 96 -6.97 2.95 -47.09
N LEU A 97 -6.14 3.49 -47.97
CA LEU A 97 -5.22 2.75 -48.84
C LEU A 97 -4.10 2.04 -48.08
N LEU A 98 -3.71 2.50 -46.89
CA LEU A 98 -2.69 1.82 -46.09
C LEU A 98 -3.30 0.96 -44.98
N VAL A 99 -4.31 1.47 -44.28
CA VAL A 99 -4.86 0.86 -43.08
C VAL A 99 -5.70 -0.36 -43.42
N LEU A 100 -6.51 -0.31 -44.48
CA LEU A 100 -7.28 -1.49 -44.91
C LEU A 100 -6.36 -2.63 -45.34
N PRO A 101 -5.37 -2.43 -46.25
CA PRO A 101 -4.46 -3.52 -46.59
C PRO A 101 -3.62 -3.94 -45.40
N ALA A 102 -3.09 -3.01 -44.59
CA ALA A 102 -2.34 -3.38 -43.38
C ALA A 102 -3.20 -4.21 -42.41
N LEU A 103 -4.48 -3.87 -42.21
CA LEU A 103 -5.40 -4.67 -41.39
C LEU A 103 -5.69 -6.03 -42.01
N THR A 104 -5.87 -6.12 -43.34
CA THR A 104 -6.08 -7.43 -43.99
C THR A 104 -4.84 -8.30 -43.93
N VAL A 105 -3.65 -7.74 -44.12
CA VAL A 105 -2.37 -8.44 -43.95
C VAL A 105 -2.20 -8.86 -42.49
N TRP A 106 -2.48 -7.96 -41.54
CA TRP A 106 -2.45 -8.28 -40.12
C TRP A 106 -3.42 -9.41 -39.78
N ARG A 107 -4.67 -9.36 -40.23
CA ARG A 107 -5.64 -10.44 -39.99
C ARG A 107 -5.24 -11.74 -40.69
N ARG A 108 -4.71 -11.67 -41.91
CA ARG A 108 -4.29 -12.86 -42.66
C ARG A 108 -2.97 -13.45 -42.18
N VAL A 109 -2.10 -12.69 -41.53
CA VAL A 109 -0.76 -13.15 -41.10
C VAL A 109 -0.69 -13.31 -39.58
N LEU A 110 -1.08 -12.31 -38.78
CA LEU A 110 -1.00 -12.42 -37.33
C LEU A 110 -1.96 -13.46 -36.74
N VAL A 111 -3.14 -13.66 -37.33
CA VAL A 111 -4.07 -14.68 -36.83
C VAL A 111 -3.51 -16.10 -37.01
N PRO A 112 -3.02 -16.52 -38.21
CA PRO A 112 -2.40 -17.83 -38.34
C PRO A 112 -1.08 -17.92 -37.57
N VAL A 113 -0.24 -16.88 -37.58
CA VAL A 113 1.01 -16.87 -36.81
C VAL A 113 0.73 -17.02 -35.32
N GLY A 114 -0.24 -16.29 -34.78
CA GLY A 114 -0.66 -16.41 -33.39
C GLY A 114 -1.21 -17.79 -33.05
N ARG A 115 -1.96 -18.42 -33.97
CA ARG A 115 -2.43 -19.80 -33.79
C ARG A 115 -1.29 -20.80 -33.79
N VAL A 116 -0.33 -20.66 -34.72
CA VAL A 116 0.86 -21.52 -34.77
C VAL A 116 1.70 -21.34 -33.52
N LEU A 117 1.97 -20.11 -33.08
CA LEU A 117 2.69 -19.82 -31.83
C LEU A 117 1.96 -20.39 -30.61
N ALA A 118 0.64 -20.29 -30.54
CA ALA A 118 -0.14 -20.86 -29.44
C ALA A 118 -0.05 -22.40 -29.41
N VAL A 119 -0.09 -23.05 -30.58
CA VAL A 119 0.11 -24.50 -30.68
C VAL A 119 1.53 -24.87 -30.25
N VAL A 120 2.55 -24.18 -30.76
CA VAL A 120 3.95 -24.43 -30.39
C VAL A 120 4.17 -24.22 -28.90
N ALA A 121 3.65 -23.13 -28.32
CA ALA A 121 3.76 -22.87 -26.89
C ALA A 121 3.06 -23.96 -26.05
N ARG A 122 1.92 -24.47 -26.52
CA ARG A 122 1.19 -25.56 -25.87
C ARG A 122 1.95 -26.88 -25.93
N GLU A 123 2.54 -27.21 -27.08
CA GLU A 123 3.37 -28.42 -27.23
C GLU A 123 4.64 -28.33 -26.37
N VAL A 124 5.31 -27.17 -26.37
CA VAL A 124 6.49 -26.92 -25.52
C VAL A 124 6.12 -26.99 -24.04
N GLY A 125 4.97 -26.43 -23.64
CA GLY A 125 4.47 -26.52 -22.27
C GLY A 125 4.12 -27.95 -21.86
N ALA A 126 3.54 -28.74 -22.76
CA ALA A 126 3.26 -30.15 -22.52
C ALA A 126 4.55 -30.98 -22.36
N ALA A 127 5.54 -30.75 -23.24
CA ALA A 127 6.84 -31.40 -23.18
C ALA A 127 7.59 -31.04 -21.89
N LEU A 128 7.60 -29.75 -21.51
CA LEU A 128 8.18 -29.30 -20.24
C LEU A 128 7.43 -29.87 -19.03
N GLY A 129 6.10 -29.95 -19.08
CA GLY A 129 5.30 -30.56 -18.03
C GLY A 129 5.62 -32.05 -17.85
N HIS A 130 5.82 -32.77 -18.96
CA HIS A 130 6.26 -34.17 -18.92
C HIS A 130 7.67 -34.31 -18.35
N ALA A 131 8.61 -33.49 -18.81
CA ALA A 131 9.97 -33.47 -18.30
C ALA A 131 10.01 -33.15 -16.78
N TRP A 132 9.16 -32.24 -16.32
CA TRP A 132 9.07 -31.88 -14.90
C TRP A 132 8.49 -33.00 -14.03
N ARG A 133 7.50 -33.75 -14.53
CA ARG A 133 7.01 -34.94 -13.82
C ARG A 133 8.07 -36.03 -13.71
N VAL A 134 8.87 -36.24 -14.77
CA VAL A 134 9.99 -37.18 -14.73
C VAL A 134 11.05 -36.70 -13.74
N ALA A 135 11.41 -35.41 -13.78
CA ALA A 135 12.33 -34.83 -12.81
C ALA A 135 11.84 -34.95 -11.36
N GLY A 136 10.54 -34.78 -11.11
CA GLY A 136 9.92 -34.97 -9.80
C GLY A 136 10.02 -36.41 -9.30
N HIS A 137 9.77 -37.41 -10.15
CA HIS A 137 9.97 -38.82 -9.79
C HIS A 137 11.44 -39.15 -9.51
N VAL A 138 12.36 -38.61 -10.32
CA VAL A 138 13.81 -38.80 -10.10
C VAL A 138 14.23 -38.16 -8.77
N SER A 139 13.73 -36.98 -8.44
CA SER A 139 14.04 -36.29 -7.19
C SER A 139 13.51 -37.04 -5.96
N LEU A 140 12.31 -37.63 -6.04
CA LEU A 140 11.76 -38.51 -5.01
C LEU A 140 12.56 -39.81 -4.85
N ALA A 141 13.02 -40.40 -5.96
CA ALA A 141 13.86 -41.59 -5.94
C ALA A 141 15.21 -41.29 -5.29
N VAL A 142 15.85 -40.18 -5.66
CA VAL A 142 17.11 -39.70 -5.08
C VAL A 142 16.93 -39.37 -3.60
N GLY A 143 15.85 -38.68 -3.23
CA GLY A 143 15.53 -38.37 -1.84
C GLY A 143 15.31 -39.62 -0.98
N ARG A 144 14.59 -40.62 -1.49
CA ARG A 144 14.41 -41.92 -0.81
C ARG A 144 15.72 -42.69 -0.68
N PHE A 145 16.54 -42.68 -1.73
CA PHE A 145 17.85 -43.32 -1.69
C PHE A 145 18.75 -42.65 -0.65
N LEU A 146 18.83 -41.31 -0.65
CA LEU A 146 19.63 -40.55 0.29
C LEU A 146 19.13 -40.73 1.73
N ALA A 147 17.82 -40.73 1.96
CA ALA A 147 17.23 -41.02 3.26
C ALA A 147 17.52 -42.45 3.73
N ALA A 148 17.49 -43.43 2.82
CA ALA A 148 17.83 -44.81 3.14
C ALA A 148 19.31 -44.98 3.49
N VAL A 149 20.21 -44.35 2.72
CA VAL A 149 21.64 -44.31 3.02
C VAL A 149 21.89 -43.65 4.37
N PHE A 150 21.26 -42.50 4.62
CA PHE A 150 21.39 -41.79 5.90
C PHE A 150 20.89 -42.66 7.08
N ARG A 151 19.77 -43.37 6.90
CA ARG A 151 19.26 -44.31 7.91
C ARG A 151 20.23 -45.45 8.18
N TRP A 152 20.78 -46.06 7.13
CA TRP A 152 21.77 -47.14 7.26
C TRP A 152 23.09 -46.68 7.89
N VAL A 153 23.56 -45.49 7.54
CA VAL A 153 24.86 -44.96 8.00
C VAL A 153 24.79 -44.41 9.43
N PHE A 154 23.69 -43.74 9.81
CA PHE A 154 23.60 -43.09 11.11
C PHE A 154 22.69 -43.82 12.09
N VAL A 155 21.50 -44.22 11.65
CA VAL A 155 20.46 -44.70 12.58
C VAL A 155 20.70 -46.16 12.97
N GLU A 156 21.03 -47.01 12.00
CA GLU A 156 21.30 -48.44 12.22
C GLU A 156 22.46 -48.67 13.22
N PRO A 157 23.66 -48.04 13.07
CA PRO A 157 24.76 -48.25 14.00
C PRO A 157 24.49 -47.64 15.37
N VAL A 158 23.87 -46.45 15.45
CA VAL A 158 23.52 -45.85 16.75
C VAL A 158 22.49 -46.71 17.49
N ARG A 159 21.52 -47.28 16.77
CA ARG A 159 20.51 -48.18 17.35
C ARG A 159 21.13 -49.49 17.82
N TRP A 160 22.11 -50.02 17.09
CA TRP A 160 22.87 -51.21 17.50
C TRP A 160 23.72 -50.92 18.73
N VAL A 161 24.49 -49.81 18.75
CA VAL A 161 25.29 -49.40 19.92
C VAL A 161 24.41 -49.17 21.14
N TYR A 162 23.27 -48.51 20.98
CA TYR A 162 22.32 -48.31 22.07
C TYR A 162 21.78 -49.64 22.61
N ARG A 163 21.37 -50.56 21.73
CA ARG A 163 20.86 -51.87 22.17
C ARG A 163 21.95 -52.76 22.77
N SER A 164 23.08 -52.86 22.12
CA SER A 164 24.17 -53.76 22.51
C SER A 164 24.99 -53.25 23.69
N VAL A 165 25.06 -51.94 23.94
CA VAL A 165 25.90 -51.36 24.99
C VAL A 165 25.06 -50.76 26.12
N LEU A 166 24.11 -49.86 25.83
CA LEU A 166 23.35 -49.19 26.89
C LEU A 166 22.38 -50.12 27.62
N THR A 167 21.82 -51.11 26.94
CA THR A 167 20.86 -52.04 27.56
C THR A 167 21.53 -52.98 28.58
N PRO A 168 22.64 -53.69 28.27
CA PRO A 168 23.31 -54.52 29.27
C PRO A 168 23.98 -53.70 30.37
N VAL A 169 24.56 -52.53 30.06
CA VAL A 169 25.15 -51.64 31.07
C VAL A 169 24.07 -51.10 32.01
N GLY A 170 22.90 -50.72 31.49
CA GLY A 170 21.76 -50.30 32.30
C GLY A 170 21.27 -51.40 33.25
N HIS A 171 21.22 -52.65 32.78
CA HIS A 171 20.87 -53.79 33.63
C HIS A 171 21.95 -54.11 34.68
N ALA A 172 23.23 -54.05 34.30
CA ALA A 172 24.35 -54.30 35.20
C ALA A 172 24.42 -53.25 36.32
N VAL A 173 24.33 -51.95 35.98
CA VAL A 173 24.31 -50.86 36.97
C VAL A 173 23.10 -50.98 37.90
N ARG A 174 21.93 -51.35 37.35
CA ARG A 174 20.72 -51.52 38.15
C ARG A 174 20.76 -52.73 39.07
N ALA A 175 21.42 -53.81 38.65
CA ALA A 175 21.60 -55.01 39.46
C ALA A 175 22.70 -54.83 40.53
N ALA A 176 23.83 -54.23 40.16
CA ALA A 176 25.02 -54.16 41.02
C ALA A 176 24.99 -53.00 42.02
N VAL A 177 24.31 -51.88 41.72
CA VAL A 177 24.38 -50.67 42.57
C VAL A 177 23.03 -50.35 43.18
N LEU A 178 21.97 -50.29 42.34
CA LEU A 178 20.67 -49.82 42.80
C LEU A 178 19.94 -50.83 43.69
N ARG A 179 20.03 -52.14 43.39
CA ARG A 179 19.44 -53.19 44.24
C ARG A 179 20.09 -53.30 45.63
N PRO A 180 21.42 -53.37 45.79
CA PRO A 180 22.03 -53.45 47.12
C PRO A 180 21.85 -52.18 47.94
N ALA A 181 21.93 -50.99 47.33
CA ALA A 181 21.66 -49.74 48.03
C ALA A 181 20.21 -49.68 48.55
N ALA A 182 19.24 -50.11 47.75
CA ALA A 182 17.84 -50.17 48.15
C ALA A 182 17.56 -51.27 49.21
N ALA A 183 18.35 -52.34 49.23
CA ALA A 183 18.27 -53.37 50.28
C ALA A 183 18.83 -52.85 51.61
N ALA A 184 20.00 -52.20 51.59
CA ALA A 184 20.62 -51.58 52.75
C ALA A 184 19.73 -50.48 53.36
N ALA A 185 19.16 -49.60 52.52
CA ALA A 185 18.23 -48.57 52.99
C ALA A 185 16.97 -49.15 53.66
N ARG A 186 16.42 -50.25 53.13
CA ARG A 186 15.26 -50.93 53.73
C ARG A 186 15.60 -51.67 55.02
N ALA A 187 16.84 -52.13 55.20
CA ALA A 187 17.31 -52.72 56.45
C ALA A 187 17.43 -51.65 57.56
N VAL A 188 18.06 -50.51 57.24
CA VAL A 188 18.17 -49.35 58.14
C VAL A 188 16.79 -48.80 58.50
N GLY A 189 15.89 -48.67 57.53
CA GLY A 189 14.52 -48.21 57.77
C GLY A 189 13.65 -49.19 58.58
N ARG A 190 13.98 -50.49 58.61
CA ARG A 190 13.33 -51.47 59.50
C ARG A 190 13.88 -51.38 60.92
N ALA A 191 15.20 -51.30 61.08
CA ALA A 191 15.85 -51.14 62.38
C ALA A 191 15.41 -49.83 63.08
N GLY A 192 15.36 -48.71 62.34
CA GLY A 192 14.88 -47.43 62.88
C GLY A 192 13.43 -47.47 63.32
N ARG A 193 12.55 -48.16 62.58
CA ARG A 193 11.13 -48.32 62.95
C ARG A 193 10.95 -49.20 64.18
N GLN A 194 11.75 -50.25 64.33
CA GLN A 194 11.73 -51.11 65.52
C GLN A 194 12.21 -50.35 66.77
N ALA A 195 13.30 -49.57 66.65
CA ALA A 195 13.79 -48.73 67.75
C ALA A 195 12.75 -47.68 68.18
N LEU A 196 12.09 -47.02 67.21
CA LEU A 196 11.02 -46.06 67.47
C LEU A 196 9.78 -46.72 68.09
N ALA A 197 9.41 -47.93 67.65
CA ALA A 197 8.31 -48.68 68.24
C ALA A 197 8.61 -49.07 69.69
N ALA A 198 9.83 -49.55 69.97
CA ALA A 198 10.28 -49.87 71.31
C ALA A 198 10.29 -48.63 72.23
N ALA A 199 10.82 -47.51 71.76
CA ALA A 199 10.82 -46.24 72.50
C ALA A 199 9.39 -45.71 72.77
N ARG A 200 8.47 -45.86 71.81
CA ARG A 200 7.07 -45.48 72.02
C ARG A 200 6.36 -46.41 72.99
N ALA A 201 6.66 -47.70 72.95
CA ALA A 201 6.11 -48.67 73.90
C ALA A 201 6.61 -48.37 75.33
N SER A 202 7.91 -48.08 75.51
CA SER A 202 8.46 -47.73 76.83
C SER A 202 7.88 -46.43 77.38
N VAL A 203 7.66 -45.41 76.54
CA VAL A 203 6.98 -44.17 76.95
C VAL A 203 5.51 -44.41 77.32
N ARG A 204 4.79 -45.22 76.54
CA ARG A 204 3.39 -45.58 76.87
C ARG A 204 3.30 -46.37 78.17
N GLN A 205 4.22 -47.30 78.39
CA GLN A 205 4.31 -48.08 79.62
C GLN A 205 4.62 -47.19 80.82
N ALA A 206 5.66 -46.35 80.74
CA ALA A 206 6.02 -45.41 81.80
C ALA A 206 4.89 -44.44 82.13
N ARG A 207 4.16 -43.96 81.10
CA ARG A 207 2.97 -43.11 81.31
C ARG A 207 1.83 -43.87 81.97
N ALA A 208 1.59 -45.13 81.60
CA ALA A 208 0.57 -45.96 82.21
C ALA A 208 0.91 -46.26 83.68
N ASP A 209 2.17 -46.55 83.99
CA ASP A 209 2.64 -46.82 85.35
C ASP A 209 2.58 -45.56 86.22
N ILE A 210 3.02 -44.40 85.72
CA ILE A 210 2.86 -43.11 86.42
C ILE A 210 1.38 -42.79 86.64
N ARG A 211 0.51 -43.05 85.67
CA ARG A 211 -0.93 -42.82 85.83
C ARG A 211 -1.51 -43.76 86.88
N ARG A 212 -1.10 -45.04 86.91
CA ARG A 212 -1.54 -46.01 87.91
C ARG A 212 -1.09 -45.62 89.32
N THR A 213 0.16 -45.18 89.48
CA THR A 213 0.69 -44.78 90.80
C THR A 213 0.10 -43.46 91.29
N LEU A 214 -0.22 -42.51 90.40
CA LEU A 214 -0.80 -41.21 90.79
C LEU A 214 -2.31 -41.23 90.99
N PHE A 215 -3.06 -42.06 90.24
CA PHE A 215 -4.54 -42.00 90.24
C PHE A 215 -5.24 -43.23 90.84
N GLY A 216 -4.50 -44.28 91.21
CA GLY A 216 -5.11 -45.54 91.66
C GLY A 216 -5.85 -46.28 90.54
N GLU A 217 -6.07 -47.59 90.70
CA GLU A 217 -6.62 -48.46 89.66
C GLU A 217 -8.14 -48.25 89.41
N PRO A 218 -8.59 -48.08 88.16
CA PRO A 218 -9.93 -48.44 87.74
C PRO A 218 -9.93 -49.85 87.12
N ALA A 219 -10.71 -50.76 87.69
CA ALA A 219 -10.92 -52.13 87.22
C ALA A 219 -11.68 -52.19 85.88
N GLY A 220 -11.29 -53.11 84.98
CA GLY A 220 -12.21 -53.71 83.99
C GLY A 220 -11.86 -53.58 82.49
N THR A 221 -11.26 -54.65 81.95
CA THR A 221 -11.50 -55.32 80.62
C THR A 221 -11.41 -54.58 79.26
N PRO A 222 -10.54 -55.03 78.32
CA PRO A 222 -10.54 -54.62 76.91
C PRO A 222 -11.13 -55.66 75.93
N LYS A 223 -11.75 -55.22 74.83
CA LYS A 223 -12.20 -56.04 73.70
C LYS A 223 -11.96 -55.32 72.35
N GLU A 224 -11.31 -56.00 71.41
CA GLU A 224 -11.09 -55.67 69.97
C GLU A 224 -12.20 -56.34 69.09
N PRO A 225 -12.25 -56.43 67.72
CA PRO A 225 -11.38 -55.99 66.58
C PRO A 225 -12.13 -55.60 65.24
N GLN A 226 -11.40 -55.48 64.09
CA GLN A 226 -11.69 -56.01 62.71
C GLN A 226 -11.64 -55.07 61.46
N LEU A 227 -11.19 -55.67 60.32
CA LEU A 227 -10.82 -55.13 58.99
C LEU A 227 -11.52 -55.92 57.85
N THR A 228 -11.85 -55.31 56.70
CA THR A 228 -12.40 -55.97 55.48
C THR A 228 -11.79 -55.47 54.14
N HIS A 229 -12.17 -56.10 53.02
CA HIS A 229 -11.36 -56.61 51.89
C HIS A 229 -11.54 -55.89 50.50
N ARG A 230 -10.72 -56.27 49.50
CA ARG A 230 -10.45 -55.70 48.14
C ARG A 230 -11.21 -56.37 46.94
N ARG A 231 -11.35 -55.70 45.76
CA ARG A 231 -12.00 -56.17 44.49
C ARG A 231 -11.26 -55.72 43.18
N GLU A 232 -11.33 -56.49 42.08
CA GLU A 232 -10.77 -56.26 40.70
C GLU A 232 -11.88 -56.28 39.57
N PRO A 233 -11.64 -55.81 38.30
CA PRO A 233 -12.66 -55.56 37.26
C PRO A 233 -12.66 -56.49 36.00
N THR A 234 -13.75 -56.42 35.21
CA THR A 234 -14.24 -57.33 34.13
C THR A 234 -14.04 -56.77 32.69
N GLY A 235 -14.01 -57.62 31.66
CA GLY A 235 -14.00 -57.23 30.23
C GLY A 235 -15.06 -57.94 29.36
N GLY A 236 -15.33 -57.41 28.16
CA GLY A 236 -16.10 -58.07 27.09
C GLY A 236 -16.61 -57.13 25.98
N GLU A 237 -16.39 -57.49 24.70
CA GLU A 237 -17.42 -57.65 23.64
C GLU A 237 -16.82 -57.77 22.22
N THR A 238 -17.27 -58.78 21.46
CA THR A 238 -17.07 -58.93 20.01
C THR A 238 -18.40 -59.20 19.30
N ARG A 239 -18.51 -58.65 18.09
CA ARG A 239 -19.69 -58.39 17.24
C ARG A 239 -19.97 -59.56 16.28
N THR A 240 -21.23 -59.93 16.06
CA THR A 240 -21.65 -60.87 14.99
C THR A 240 -22.56 -60.21 13.95
N LEU A 241 -22.43 -60.70 12.70
CA LEU A 241 -23.13 -60.29 11.48
C LEU A 241 -24.38 -61.16 11.25
N GLY A 242 -25.43 -60.61 10.64
CA GLY A 242 -26.55 -61.42 10.14
C GLY A 242 -27.58 -60.66 9.28
N SER A 243 -27.99 -61.32 8.19
CA SER A 243 -29.24 -61.17 7.42
C SER A 243 -29.27 -60.25 6.19
N SER A 244 -29.33 -60.85 5.00
CA SER A 244 -30.01 -60.31 3.81
C SER A 244 -30.48 -61.49 2.96
N THR A 245 -31.80 -61.69 2.94
CA THR A 245 -32.53 -62.78 2.26
C THR A 245 -33.12 -62.29 0.94
N THR A 246 -33.08 -63.18 -0.04
CA THR A 246 -33.55 -63.15 -1.43
C THR A 246 -35.06 -62.99 -1.62
N ALA A 247 -35.47 -62.20 -2.62
CA ALA A 247 -36.74 -62.22 -3.38
C ALA A 247 -36.52 -61.27 -4.59
N LEU A 248 -37.04 -61.41 -5.82
CA LEU A 248 -38.01 -62.29 -6.46
C LEU A 248 -37.83 -62.09 -7.98
N THR A 249 -38.26 -63.09 -8.75
CA THR A 249 -38.35 -63.26 -10.21
C THR A 249 -39.06 -62.13 -10.98
N LYS A 250 -38.66 -61.92 -12.25
CA LYS A 250 -39.59 -61.93 -13.41
C LYS A 250 -38.84 -61.93 -14.74
N ASP A 251 -39.17 -62.95 -15.55
CA ASP A 251 -39.19 -62.90 -17.01
C ASP A 251 -40.22 -61.85 -17.51
#